data_AF-A0A9D4E4H7-F1
#
_entry.id   AF-A0A9D4E4H7-F1
#
_cell.length_a   1.000
_cell.length_b   1.000
_cell.length_c   1.000
_cell.angle_alpha   90.00
_cell.angle_beta   90.00
_cell.angle_gamma   90.00
#
_symmetry.space_group_name_H-M   'P 1'
#
loop_
_entity.id
_entity.type
_entity.pdbx_description
1 polymer ?
#
loop_
_entity_poly.entity_id
_entity_poly.type
_entity_poly.pdbx_seq_one_letter_code
_entity_poly.pdbx_strand_id
1 'polypeptide(L)' 'MNDELMDGATAGAMAAMSETGWSNLDVFKQYMETHFLKYANRSDMSQPLMLIFDGHSTHTSPEMINWARARNIRF' A
#
# COMPACT_ATOMS: atom_id res chain seq x y z
N MET A 1 13.53 2.39 -12.14
CA MET A 1 13.86 2.77 -10.76
C MET A 1 15.36 2.94 -10.69
N ASN A 2 15.85 4.02 -10.07
CA ASN A 2 17.29 4.13 -9.77
C ASN A 2 17.54 3.45 -8.42
N ASP A 3 18.24 2.31 -8.43
CA ASP A 3 18.49 1.51 -7.23
C ASP A 3 19.40 2.22 -6.23
N GLU A 4 20.24 3.17 -6.69
CA GLU A 4 21.09 4.01 -5.84
C GLU A 4 20.28 4.87 -4.85
N LEU A 5 18.99 5.12 -5.13
CA LEU A 5 18.11 5.84 -4.21
C LEU A 5 17.81 5.04 -2.93
N MET A 6 18.15 3.75 -2.90
CA MET A 6 18.04 2.88 -1.73
C MET A 6 19.37 2.73 -0.97
N ASP A 7 20.44 3.41 -1.40
CA ASP A 7 21.71 3.38 -0.70
C ASP A 7 21.56 3.95 0.72
N GLY A 8 21.99 3.18 1.71
CA GLY A 8 21.84 3.53 3.13
C GLY A 8 20.45 3.29 3.72
N ALA A 9 19.51 2.69 2.95
CA ALA A 9 18.20 2.34 3.48
C ALA A 9 18.28 1.30 4.61
N THR A 10 17.35 1.39 5.55
CA THR A 10 17.26 0.44 6.66
C THR A 10 16.85 -0.95 6.18
N ALA A 11 17.26 -1.99 6.92
CA ALA A 11 16.88 -3.37 6.61
C ALA A 11 15.35 -3.51 6.56
N GLY A 12 14.83 -4.02 5.43
CA GLY A 12 13.40 -4.18 5.20
C GLY A 12 12.68 -2.97 4.61
N ALA A 13 13.41 -1.89 4.30
CA ALA A 13 12.91 -0.81 3.45
C ALA A 13 12.56 -1.34 2.05
N MET A 14 11.53 -0.75 1.45
CA MET A 14 11.06 -1.09 0.11
C MET A 14 10.83 0.19 -0.68
N ALA A 15 11.06 0.13 -1.99
CA ALA A 15 10.73 1.23 -2.88
C ALA A 15 10.05 0.71 -4.15
N ALA A 16 9.20 1.58 -4.68
CA ALA A 16 8.45 1.38 -5.91
C ALA A 16 8.30 2.75 -6.58
N MET A 17 8.43 2.77 -7.91
CA MET A 17 8.40 4.01 -8.69
C MET A 17 7.73 3.75 -10.03
N SER A 18 6.82 4.64 -10.43
CA SER A 18 6.27 4.66 -11.79
C SER A 18 7.25 5.35 -12.75
N GLU A 19 7.05 5.19 -14.06
CA GLU A 19 7.89 5.87 -15.06
C GLU A 19 7.85 7.40 -14.96
N THR A 20 6.72 7.96 -14.51
CA THR A 20 6.53 9.41 -14.36
C THR A 20 7.01 9.96 -13.02
N GLY A 21 7.36 9.07 -12.07
CA GLY A 21 7.67 9.43 -10.69
C GLY A 21 6.44 9.76 -9.82
N TRP A 22 5.25 9.86 -10.41
CA TRP A 22 4.01 10.06 -9.65
C TRP A 22 3.46 8.72 -9.14
N SER A 23 2.89 8.72 -7.94
CA SER A 23 2.16 7.54 -7.46
C SER A 23 0.97 7.24 -8.38
N ASN A 24 0.70 5.96 -8.57
CA ASN A 24 -0.43 5.46 -9.36
C ASN A 24 -1.04 4.22 -8.66
N LEU A 25 -2.06 3.63 -9.28
CA LEU A 25 -2.73 2.46 -8.73
C LEU A 25 -1.76 1.28 -8.51
N ASP A 26 -0.86 1.01 -9.46
CA ASP A 26 0.06 -0.13 -9.37
C ASP A 26 1.07 0.02 -8.24
N VAL A 27 1.70 1.20 -8.12
CA VAL A 27 2.63 1.54 -7.04
C VAL A 27 1.91 1.47 -5.69
N PHE A 28 0.69 2.00 -5.60
CA PHE A 28 -0.10 1.95 -4.38
C PHE A 28 -0.49 0.52 -4.00
N LYS A 29 -0.93 -0.29 -4.96
CA LYS A 29 -1.28 -1.70 -4.73
C LYS A 29 -0.07 -2.50 -4.26
N GLN A 30 1.09 -2.32 -4.89
CA GLN A 30 2.33 -2.95 -4.47
C GLN A 30 2.68 -2.59 -3.02
N TYR A 31 2.59 -1.31 -2.64
CA TYR A 31 2.79 -0.88 -1.27
C TYR A 31 1.82 -1.57 -0.29
N MET A 32 0.53 -1.60 -0.64
CA MET A 32 -0.51 -2.18 0.20
C MET A 32 -0.28 -3.68 0.44
N GLU A 33 0.09 -4.43 -0.60
CA GLU A 33 0.24 -5.88 -0.55
C GLU A 33 1.56 -6.32 0.10
N THR A 34 2.66 -5.61 -0.18
CA THR A 34 4.00 -6.07 0.18
C THR A 34 4.55 -5.43 1.44
N HIS A 35 4.11 -4.21 1.76
CA HIS A 35 4.65 -3.44 2.87
C HIS A 35 3.59 -3.18 3.95
N PHE A 36 2.46 -2.56 3.59
CA PHE A 36 1.44 -2.18 4.56
C PHE A 36 0.92 -3.40 5.34
N LEU A 37 0.44 -4.45 4.67
CA LEU A 37 -0.10 -5.63 5.33
C LEU A 37 0.91 -6.37 6.23
N LYS A 38 2.21 -6.26 5.94
CA LYS A 38 3.26 -6.88 6.73
C LYS A 38 3.38 -6.22 8.12
N TYR A 39 3.14 -4.92 8.21
CA TYR A 39 3.35 -4.14 9.43
C TYR A 39 2.05 -3.65 10.06
N ALA A 40 0.95 -3.67 9.32
CA ALA A 40 -0.39 -3.38 9.78
C ALA A 40 -0.89 -4.51 10.68
N ASN A 41 -0.46 -4.51 11.94
CA ASN A 41 -0.82 -5.51 12.92
C ASN A 41 -2.33 -5.47 13.24
N ARG A 42 -2.94 -6.65 13.18
CA ARG A 42 -4.25 -6.95 13.78
C ARG A 42 -4.17 -8.31 14.45
N SER A 43 -4.84 -8.49 15.58
CA SER A 43 -4.80 -9.75 16.32
C SER A 43 -5.50 -10.89 15.56
N ASP A 44 -6.54 -10.58 14.77
CA ASP A 44 -7.23 -11.54 13.90
C ASP A 44 -8.06 -10.82 12.82
N MET A 45 -8.62 -11.59 11.88
CA MET A 45 -9.38 -11.09 10.72
C MET A 45 -10.76 -10.53 11.06
N SER A 46 -11.33 -10.84 12.23
CA SER A 46 -12.63 -10.30 12.67
C SER A 46 -12.53 -8.83 13.05
N GLN A 47 -11.35 -8.38 13.50
CA GLN A 47 -11.09 -6.98 13.78
C GLN A 47 -10.88 -6.19 12.48
N PRO A 48 -11.75 -5.21 12.18
CA PRO A 48 -11.58 -4.40 10.99
C PRO A 48 -10.36 -3.49 11.15
N LEU A 49 -9.60 -3.34 10.06
CA LEU A 49 -8.58 -2.32 9.98
C LEU A 49 -9.17 -1.07 9.33
N MET A 50 -9.05 0.08 9.98
CA MET A 50 -9.44 1.38 9.42
C MET A 50 -8.26 2.00 8.68
N LEU A 51 -8.48 2.36 7.41
CA LEU A 51 -7.49 2.96 6.54
C LEU A 51 -7.96 4.38 6.17
N ILE A 52 -7.17 5.38 6.53
CA ILE A 52 -7.47 6.80 6.27
C ILE A 52 -6.37 7.37 5.36
N PHE A 53 -6.75 8.05 4.28
CA PHE A 53 -5.85 8.71 3.32
C PHE A 53 -6.50 9.97 2.73
N ASP A 54 -5.75 10.70 1.92
CA ASP A 54 -6.07 12.01 1.36
C ASP A 54 -7.23 12.06 0.33
N GLY A 55 -7.78 10.90 -0.04
CA GLY A 55 -8.90 10.78 -0.97
C GLY A 55 -8.53 10.83 -2.45
N HIS A 56 -7.24 10.75 -2.82
CA HIS A 56 -6.84 10.69 -4.23
C HIS A 56 -7.48 9.48 -4.95
N SER A 57 -7.94 9.68 -6.20
CA SER A 57 -8.67 8.68 -6.99
C SER A 57 -7.92 7.36 -7.19
N THR A 58 -6.59 7.39 -7.16
CA THR A 58 -5.74 6.20 -7.23
C THR A 58 -5.94 5.24 -6.04
N HIS A 59 -6.41 5.75 -4.90
CA HIS A 59 -6.69 4.95 -3.69
C HIS A 59 -8.10 4.37 -3.66
N THR A 60 -9.02 4.84 -4.51
CA THR A 60 -10.45 4.50 -4.48
C THR A 60 -10.92 3.72 -5.71
N SER A 61 -10.01 3.04 -6.40
CA SER A 61 -10.39 2.19 -7.54
C SER A 61 -11.29 1.03 -7.09
N PRO A 62 -12.21 0.54 -7.95
CA PRO A 62 -13.06 -0.62 -7.62
C PRO A 62 -12.24 -1.86 -7.22
N GLU A 63 -11.07 -2.05 -7.83
CA GLU A 63 -10.13 -3.11 -7.50
C GLU A 63 -9.63 -2.99 -6.06
N MET A 64 -9.14 -1.81 -5.65
CA MET A 64 -8.66 -1.59 -4.28
C MET A 64 -9.79 -1.70 -3.26
N ILE A 65 -10.98 -1.23 -3.61
CA ILE A 65 -12.15 -1.36 -2.74
C ILE A 65 -12.50 -2.82 -2.49
N ASN A 66 -12.52 -3.64 -3.54
CA ASN A 66 -12.80 -5.07 -3.43
C ASN A 66 -11.67 -5.81 -2.67
N TRP A 67 -10.41 -5.44 -2.93
CA TRP A 67 -9.25 -5.97 -2.24
C TRP A 67 -9.31 -5.71 -0.72
N ALA A 68 -9.70 -4.50 -0.32
CA ALA A 68 -9.82 -4.11 1.07
C ALA A 68 -10.99 -4.83 1.75
N ARG A 69 -12.16 -4.89 1.09
CA ARG A 69 -13.33 -5.62 1.59
C ARG A 69 -13.03 -7.09 1.86
N ALA A 70 -12.35 -7.77 0.95
CA ALA A 70 -11.94 -9.17 1.11
C ALA A 70 -11.01 -9.40 2.32
N ARG A 71 -10.37 -8.34 2.81
CA ARG A 71 -9.42 -8.39 3.93
C ARG A 71 -9.96 -7.73 5.20
N ASN A 72 -11.26 -7.41 5.28
CA ASN A 72 -11.86 -6.66 6.39
C ASN A 72 -11.14 -5.31 6.66
N ILE A 73 -10.66 -4.65 5.62
CA ILE A 73 -10.11 -3.30 5.66
C ILE A 73 -11.23 -2.34 5.25
N ARG A 74 -11.38 -1.23 5.99
CA ARG A 74 -12.44 -0.23 5.85
C ARG A 74 -11.82 1.13 5.54
N PHE A 75 -12.42 1.86 4.61
CA PHE A 75 -12.10 3.24 4.25
C PHE A 75 -12.99 4.20 5.02
#